data_AF-A0AAV8XNC1-F1
#
_entry.id   AF-A0AAV8XNC1-F1
#
_cell.length_a   1.000
_cell.length_b   1.000
_cell.length_c   1.000
_cell.angle_alpha   90.00
_cell.angle_beta   90.00
_cell.angle_gamma   90.00
#
_symmetry.space_group_name_H-M   'P 1'
#
loop_
_entity.id
_entity.type
_entity.pdbx_description
1 polymer ?
#
loop_
_entity_poly.entity_id
_entity_poly.type
_entity_poly.pdbx_seq_one_letter_code
_entity_poly.pdbx_strand_id
1 'polypeptide(L)'
;MTTFDYEASGRAMPAVRGDGMRVNLKVTKPLAGYQKKKYVCKLLFIFLLGHDIDFGHMEAVNLLSSNKYSEKQIGYLFISVLVNTNSELIKLIIQSIKNDLASRNPIHVNLALQCIANIGSREMAEAFGNDIPKLLVSGDTMDVVKQSAALCLYDCSEHPRKSYLEANGPHVSSIY
;
A
#
# COMPACT_ATOMS: atom_id res chain seq x y z
N MET A 1 20.98 9.02 -24.81
CA MET A 1 19.67 9.69 -24.59
C MET A 1 18.81 8.68 -23.85
N THR A 2 18.66 8.70 -22.53
CA THR A 2 18.50 9.84 -21.61
C THR A 2 19.30 9.69 -20.32
N THR A 3 20.35 10.51 -20.20
CA THR A 3 20.89 11.01 -18.94
C THR A 3 19.86 11.98 -18.36
N PHE A 4 19.07 11.56 -17.38
CA PHE A 4 18.23 12.47 -16.58
C PHE A 4 18.95 12.76 -15.25
N ASP A 5 19.67 13.87 -15.25
CA ASP A 5 19.96 14.78 -14.14
C ASP A 5 20.08 14.16 -12.73
N TYR A 6 21.28 13.69 -12.41
CA TYR A 6 21.66 13.09 -11.13
C TYR A 6 22.42 14.05 -10.18
N GLU A 7 22.24 15.37 -10.29
CA GLU A 7 23.06 16.35 -9.55
C GLU A 7 22.27 17.47 -8.84
N ALA A 8 21.20 17.13 -8.11
CA ALA A 8 20.62 18.06 -7.14
C ALA A 8 20.44 17.38 -5.78
N SER A 9 21.45 17.52 -4.91
CA SER A 9 21.41 17.42 -3.42
C SER A 9 22.62 16.73 -2.74
N GLY A 10 23.73 16.44 -3.44
CA GLY A 10 24.99 16.05 -2.77
C GLY A 10 24.94 14.78 -1.90
N ARG A 11 23.98 13.87 -2.13
CA ARG A 11 23.98 12.52 -1.55
C ARG A 11 23.72 11.52 -2.67
N ALA A 12 24.76 10.74 -2.98
CA ALA A 12 24.71 9.68 -3.97
C ALA A 12 23.55 8.73 -3.65
N MET A 13 22.63 8.57 -4.60
CA MET A 13 21.68 7.47 -4.61
C MET A 13 22.42 6.29 -5.26
N PRO A 14 22.53 5.12 -4.62
CA PRO A 14 23.24 4.00 -5.21
C PRO A 14 22.55 3.57 -6.51
N ALA A 15 23.33 3.48 -7.58
CA ALA A 15 22.89 2.98 -8.86
C ALA A 15 22.54 1.50 -8.73
N VAL A 16 21.32 1.12 -9.11
CA VAL A 16 20.99 -0.29 -9.36
C VAL A 16 21.57 -0.60 -10.74
N ARG A 17 22.82 -1.07 -10.77
CA ARG A 17 23.37 -1.73 -11.95
C ARG A 17 23.01 -3.21 -11.85
N GLY A 18 22.53 -3.77 -12.95
CA GLY A 18 22.36 -5.21 -13.13
C GLY A 18 23.63 -5.94 -12.72
N ASP A 19 23.44 -7.13 -12.15
CA ASP A 19 24.40 -8.03 -11.51
C ASP A 19 24.60 -7.84 -10.00
N GLY A 20 23.78 -8.57 -9.23
CA GLY A 20 24.22 -9.32 -8.04
C GLY A 20 24.75 -8.55 -6.82
N MET A 21 24.57 -7.23 -6.73
CA MET A 21 25.11 -6.45 -5.60
C MET A 21 24.00 -6.00 -4.63
N ARG A 22 23.92 -6.64 -3.46
CA ARG A 22 23.11 -6.17 -2.33
C ARG A 22 23.60 -4.79 -1.87
N VAL A 23 22.83 -3.76 -2.17
CA VAL A 23 23.13 -2.39 -1.77
C VAL A 23 22.84 -2.22 -0.27
N ASN A 24 23.87 -2.32 0.56
CA ASN A 24 23.75 -2.06 2.00
C ASN A 24 23.56 -0.55 2.25
N LEU A 25 22.30 -0.10 2.31
CA LEU A 25 21.94 1.22 2.82
C LEU A 25 22.15 1.25 4.34
N LYS A 26 23.35 1.64 4.80
CA LYS A 26 23.50 2.16 6.16
C LYS A 26 22.84 3.53 6.24
N VAL A 27 21.53 3.57 6.52
CA VAL A 27 20.78 4.80 6.81
C VAL A 27 21.19 5.31 8.20
N THR A 28 22.32 6.02 8.27
CA THR A 28 22.89 6.52 9.54
C THR A 28 22.21 7.79 10.08
N LYS A 29 21.19 8.32 9.39
CA LYS A 29 20.36 9.46 9.86
C LYS A 29 18.89 9.25 9.48
N PRO A 30 17.92 9.52 10.38
CA PRO A 30 16.51 9.46 10.03
C PRO A 30 16.22 10.41 8.86
N LEU A 31 15.77 9.85 7.74
CA LEU A 31 15.45 10.62 6.54
C LEU A 31 14.26 11.54 6.81
N ALA A 32 14.35 12.80 6.38
CA ALA A 32 13.20 13.71 6.39
C ALA A 32 12.06 13.17 5.50
N GLY A 33 10.81 13.46 5.86
CA GLY A 33 9.62 12.92 5.16
C GLY A 33 9.64 13.12 3.64
N TYR A 34 10.07 14.30 3.18
CA TYR A 34 10.22 14.59 1.76
C TYR A 34 11.23 13.67 1.05
N GLN A 35 12.37 13.40 1.70
CA GLN A 35 13.42 12.54 1.15
C GLN A 35 12.97 11.08 1.13
N LYS A 36 12.28 10.62 2.19
CA LYS A 36 11.65 9.29 2.23
C LYS A 36 10.67 9.12 1.08
N LYS A 37 9.77 10.10 0.87
CA LYS A 37 8.82 10.08 -0.24
C LYS A 37 9.52 9.95 -1.59
N LYS A 38 10.51 10.79 -1.88
CA LYS A 38 11.27 10.75 -3.14
C LYS A 38 11.95 9.39 -3.34
N TYR A 39 12.49 8.82 -2.27
CA TYR A 39 13.12 7.51 -2.29
C TYR A 39 12.13 6.38 -2.59
N VAL A 40 11.00 6.31 -1.87
CA VAL A 40 9.96 5.30 -2.08
C VAL A 40 9.34 5.41 -3.48
N CYS A 41 9.13 6.62 -4.00
CA CYS A 41 8.68 6.83 -5.39
C CYS A 41 9.65 6.21 -6.41
N LYS A 42 10.96 6.36 -6.21
CA LYS A 42 11.95 5.77 -7.12
C LYS A 42 11.91 4.24 -7.09
N LEU A 43 11.75 3.65 -5.91
CA LEU A 43 11.62 2.19 -5.78
C LEU A 43 10.36 1.68 -6.48
N LEU A 44 9.24 2.37 -6.30
CA LEU A 44 8.01 2.04 -7.02
C LEU A 44 8.20 2.11 -8.54
N PHE A 45 8.90 3.13 -9.03
CA PHE A 45 9.18 3.26 -10.45
C PHE A 45 10.06 2.12 -10.98
N ILE A 46 11.10 1.72 -10.23
CA ILE A 46 11.96 0.59 -10.59
C ILE A 46 11.16 -0.72 -10.63
N PHE A 47 10.26 -0.93 -9.66
CA PHE A 47 9.33 -2.06 -9.66
C PHE A 47 8.44 -2.10 -10.89
N LEU A 48 7.86 -0.95 -11.27
CA LEU A 48 7.02 -0.82 -12.47
C LEU A 48 7.79 -1.07 -13.78
N LEU A 49 9.12 -0.91 -13.78
CA LEU A 49 9.98 -1.29 -14.91
C LEU A 49 10.24 -2.81 -14.98
N GLY A 50 9.74 -3.59 -14.01
CA GLY A 50 9.87 -5.05 -13.96
C GLY A 50 11.07 -5.55 -13.16
N HIS A 51 11.67 -4.72 -12.31
CA HIS A 51 12.76 -5.13 -11.44
C HIS A 51 12.27 -5.44 -10.03
N ASP A 52 12.76 -6.54 -9.45
CA ASP A 52 12.41 -6.92 -8.07
C ASP A 52 13.00 -5.94 -7.04
N ILE A 53 12.23 -5.70 -5.97
CA ILE A 53 12.58 -4.78 -4.88
C ILE A 53 12.43 -5.51 -3.53
N ASP A 54 13.57 -5.78 -2.88
CA ASP A 54 13.62 -6.46 -1.57
C ASP A 54 13.88 -5.51 -0.39
N PHE A 55 13.80 -4.20 -0.62
CA PHE A 55 14.15 -3.17 0.38
C PHE A 55 13.24 -1.95 0.28
N GLY A 56 13.26 -1.09 1.30
CA GLY A 56 12.47 0.14 1.32
C GLY A 56 11.02 -0.01 1.82
N HIS A 57 10.59 -1.23 2.15
CA HIS A 57 9.24 -1.50 2.68
C HIS A 57 9.00 -0.79 4.01
N MET A 58 9.98 -0.77 4.92
CA MET A 58 9.85 -0.09 6.21
C MET A 58 9.75 1.43 6.06
N GLU A 59 10.46 2.01 5.09
CA GLU A 59 10.32 3.43 4.75
C GLU A 59 8.92 3.77 4.24
N ALA A 60 8.31 2.89 3.44
CA ALA A 60 6.92 3.04 3.00
C ALA A 60 5.92 2.95 4.17
N VAL A 61 6.10 2.00 5.09
CA VAL A 61 5.30 1.90 6.32
C VAL A 61 5.44 3.17 7.16
N ASN A 62 6.66 3.72 7.30
CA ASN A 62 6.88 4.96 8.01
C ASN A 62 6.18 6.18 7.37
N LEU A 63 5.99 6.19 6.04
CA LEU A 63 5.23 7.23 5.35
C LEU A 63 3.74 7.17 5.67
N LEU A 64 3.19 5.98 5.99
CA LEU A 64 1.80 5.86 6.43
C LEU A 64 1.52 6.63 7.71
N SER A 65 2.50 6.82 8.57
CA SER A 65 2.32 7.56 9.83
C SER A 65 2.46 9.09 9.66
N SER A 66 2.74 9.59 8.44
CA SER A 66 2.92 11.02 8.19
C SER A 66 1.59 11.77 8.13
N ASN A 67 1.50 12.96 8.74
CA ASN A 67 0.30 13.81 8.60
C ASN A 67 0.18 14.48 7.22
N LYS A 68 1.19 14.37 6.35
CA LYS A 68 1.16 14.98 5.02
C LYS A 68 0.55 14.01 4.01
N TYR A 69 -0.54 14.44 3.37
CA TYR A 69 -1.21 13.67 2.31
C TYR A 69 -0.23 13.10 1.27
N SER A 70 0.64 13.94 0.70
CA SER A 70 1.57 13.48 -0.36
C SER A 70 2.56 12.41 0.10
N GLU A 71 2.85 12.34 1.40
CA GLU A 71 3.73 11.31 1.97
C GLU A 71 2.94 10.02 2.19
N LYS A 72 1.78 10.10 2.86
CA LYS A 72 0.86 8.96 3.05
C LYS A 72 0.44 8.32 1.73
N GLN A 73 0.07 9.11 0.72
CA GLN A 73 -0.40 8.63 -0.58
C GLN A 73 0.65 7.72 -1.25
N ILE A 74 1.92 8.12 -1.23
CA ILE A 74 3.01 7.32 -1.80
C ILE A 74 3.26 6.06 -0.98
N GLY A 75 3.18 6.15 0.35
CA GLY A 75 3.29 4.97 1.22
C GLY A 75 2.18 3.95 0.93
N TYR A 76 0.92 4.41 0.88
CA TYR A 76 -0.24 3.56 0.58
C TYR A 76 -0.18 2.95 -0.82
N LEU A 77 0.25 3.71 -1.83
CA LEU A 77 0.43 3.20 -3.18
C LEU A 77 1.50 2.11 -3.23
N PHE A 78 2.67 2.37 -2.63
CA PHE A 78 3.76 1.39 -2.58
C PHE A 78 3.32 0.09 -1.90
N ILE A 79 2.61 0.21 -0.78
CA ILE A 79 2.12 -0.95 -0.03
C ILE A 79 1.04 -1.71 -0.81
N SER A 80 0.12 -1.01 -1.45
CA SER A 80 -0.94 -1.64 -2.27
C SER A 80 -0.35 -2.47 -3.42
N VAL A 81 0.83 -2.11 -3.93
CA VAL A 81 1.44 -2.76 -5.11
C VAL A 81 2.46 -3.82 -4.72
N LEU A 82 3.27 -3.59 -3.68
CA LEU A 82 4.43 -4.45 -3.36
C LEU A 82 4.28 -5.30 -2.10
N VAL A 83 3.24 -5.10 -1.27
CA VAL A 83 3.14 -5.90 -0.04
C VAL A 83 2.65 -7.30 -0.33
N ASN A 84 3.58 -8.24 -0.15
CA ASN A 84 3.26 -9.65 0.00
C ASN A 84 2.68 -9.90 1.40
N THR A 85 1.61 -10.69 1.47
CA THR A 85 0.84 -11.03 2.69
C THR A 85 1.65 -11.75 3.76
N ASN A 86 2.84 -12.25 3.42
CA ASN A 86 3.75 -12.96 4.34
C ASN A 86 4.75 -12.07 5.10
N SER A 87 4.67 -10.74 5.00
CA SER A 87 5.65 -9.86 5.65
C SER A 87 5.32 -9.56 7.12
N GLU A 88 6.33 -9.55 8.00
CA GLU A 88 6.23 -9.11 9.40
C GLU A 88 5.63 -7.69 9.54
N LEU A 89 5.63 -6.92 8.46
CA LEU A 89 5.13 -5.56 8.35
C LEU A 89 3.59 -5.48 8.29
N ILE A 90 2.89 -6.56 7.97
CA ILE A 90 1.42 -6.55 7.81
C ILE A 90 0.71 -6.02 9.06
N LYS A 91 1.23 -6.35 10.25
CA LYS A 91 0.69 -5.86 11.53
C LYS A 91 0.82 -4.35 11.68
N LEU A 92 1.94 -3.78 11.24
CA LEU A 92 2.17 -2.33 11.27
C LEU A 92 1.25 -1.62 10.27
N ILE A 93 1.07 -2.19 9.08
CA ILE A 93 0.16 -1.65 8.06
C ILE A 93 -1.28 -1.65 8.59
N ILE A 94 -1.75 -2.76 9.16
CA ILE A 94 -3.08 -2.86 9.77
C ILE A 94 -3.25 -1.78 10.85
N GLN A 95 -2.25 -1.58 11.70
CA GLN A 95 -2.33 -0.56 12.74
C GLN A 95 -2.40 0.86 12.15
N SER A 96 -1.61 1.16 11.12
CA SER A 96 -1.68 2.45 10.42
C SER A 96 -3.03 2.69 9.76
N ILE A 97 -3.60 1.67 9.12
CA ILE A 97 -4.94 1.72 8.52
C ILE A 97 -6.00 1.98 9.59
N LYS A 98 -5.95 1.28 10.73
CA LYS A 98 -6.88 1.51 11.86
C LYS A 98 -6.86 2.96 12.34
N ASN A 99 -5.66 3.54 12.47
CA ASN A 99 -5.50 4.93 12.87
C ASN A 99 -6.12 5.91 11.85
N ASP A 100 -6.01 5.59 10.56
CA ASP A 100 -6.58 6.42 9.50
C ASP A 100 -8.09 6.27 9.34
N LEU A 101 -8.64 5.07 9.53
CA LEU A 101 -10.10 4.85 9.57
C LEU A 101 -10.76 5.55 10.77
N ALA A 102 -10.05 5.66 11.90
CA ALA A 102 -10.49 6.43 13.06
C ALA A 102 -10.31 7.95 12.91
N SER A 103 -9.64 8.41 11.83
CA SER A 103 -9.43 9.83 11.58
C SER A 103 -10.70 10.51 11.12
N ARG A 104 -10.89 11.77 11.54
CA ARG A 104 -11.95 12.64 11.01
C ARG A 104 -11.65 13.14 9.59
N ASN A 105 -10.44 12.91 9.08
CA ASN A 105 -10.06 13.36 7.74
C ASN A 105 -10.53 12.34 6.69
N PRO A 106 -11.55 12.66 5.87
CA PRO A 106 -12.11 11.74 4.88
C PRO A 106 -11.07 11.33 3.81
N ILE A 107 -10.05 12.14 3.57
CA ILE A 107 -8.97 11.81 2.63
C ILE A 107 -8.13 10.65 3.16
N HIS A 108 -7.81 10.65 4.46
CA HIS A 108 -7.04 9.58 5.08
C HIS A 108 -7.84 8.28 5.13
N VAL A 109 -9.13 8.37 5.48
CA VAL A 109 -10.05 7.23 5.46
C VAL A 109 -10.13 6.62 4.06
N ASN A 110 -10.27 7.44 3.01
CA ASN A 110 -10.32 6.95 1.63
C ASN A 110 -9.01 6.24 1.20
N LEU A 111 -7.84 6.79 1.52
CA LEU A 111 -6.56 6.13 1.23
C LEU A 111 -6.45 4.76 1.91
N ALA A 112 -6.91 4.67 3.16
CA ALA A 112 -6.95 3.42 3.92
C ALA A 112 -7.91 2.40 3.28
N LEU A 113 -9.13 2.81 2.91
CA LEU A 113 -10.12 1.94 2.26
C LEU A 113 -9.64 1.41 0.90
N GLN A 114 -9.02 2.27 0.09
CA GLN A 114 -8.43 1.87 -1.19
C GLN A 114 -7.30 0.85 -1.00
N CYS A 115 -6.45 1.04 0.00
CA CYS A 115 -5.38 0.10 0.33
C CYS A 115 -5.93 -1.27 0.74
N ILE A 116 -6.97 -1.30 1.59
CA ILE A 116 -7.63 -2.56 1.99
C ILE A 116 -8.19 -3.27 0.77
N ALA A 117 -8.90 -2.56 -0.11
CA ALA A 117 -9.51 -3.12 -1.32
C ALA A 117 -8.45 -3.70 -2.28
N ASN A 118 -7.33 -2.99 -2.46
CA ASN A 118 -6.25 -3.42 -3.35
C ASN A 118 -5.48 -4.64 -2.82
N ILE A 119 -5.27 -4.73 -1.50
CA ILE A 119 -4.55 -5.87 -0.91
C ILE A 119 -5.44 -7.10 -0.80
N GLY A 120 -6.70 -6.92 -0.37
CA GLY A 120 -7.72 -7.99 -0.36
C GLY A 120 -7.34 -9.26 0.41
N SER A 121 -6.41 -9.17 1.38
CA SER A 121 -5.94 -10.34 2.12
C SER A 121 -6.92 -10.79 3.18
N ARG A 122 -6.83 -12.07 3.57
CA ARG A 122 -7.65 -12.64 4.65
C ARG A 122 -7.44 -11.90 5.96
N GLU A 123 -6.20 -11.54 6.29
CA GLU A 123 -5.84 -10.80 7.50
C GLU A 123 -6.46 -9.40 7.51
N MET A 124 -6.53 -8.74 6.35
CA MET A 124 -7.21 -7.44 6.22
C MET A 124 -8.73 -7.60 6.40
N ALA A 125 -9.34 -8.61 5.78
CA ALA A 125 -10.77 -8.88 5.92
C ALA A 125 -11.16 -9.19 7.38
N GLU A 126 -10.37 -10.01 8.07
CA GLU A 126 -10.58 -10.32 9.50
C GLU A 126 -10.37 -9.09 10.38
N ALA A 127 -9.40 -8.22 10.06
CA ALA A 127 -9.10 -7.02 10.83
C ALA A 127 -10.16 -5.92 10.69
N PHE A 128 -10.79 -5.78 9.52
CA PHE A 128 -11.64 -4.63 9.17
C PHE A 128 -13.10 -4.99 8.83
N GLY A 129 -13.46 -6.27 8.76
CA GLY A 129 -14.78 -6.73 8.34
C GLY A 129 -15.95 -6.16 9.15
N ASN A 130 -15.72 -5.81 10.43
CA ASN A 130 -16.72 -5.19 11.29
C ASN A 130 -16.72 -3.66 11.23
N ASP A 131 -15.63 -3.03 10.78
CA ASP A 131 -15.46 -1.57 10.84
C ASP A 131 -15.91 -0.90 9.54
N ILE A 132 -15.69 -1.53 8.38
CA ILE A 132 -16.12 -0.96 7.09
C ILE A 132 -17.66 -0.84 6.99
N PRO A 133 -18.48 -1.83 7.41
CA PRO A 133 -19.94 -1.68 7.39
C PRO A 133 -20.45 -0.55 8.30
N LYS A 134 -19.78 -0.30 9.43
CA LYS A 134 -20.14 0.82 10.33
C LYS A 134 -19.94 2.17 9.65
N LEU A 135 -18.91 2.31 8.81
CA LEU A 135 -18.66 3.53 8.03
C LEU A 135 -19.77 3.78 6.99
N LEU A 136 -20.41 2.74 6.45
CA LEU A 136 -21.54 2.88 5.53
C LEU A 136 -22.81 3.41 6.20
N VAL A 137 -23.10 2.91 7.40
CA VAL A 137 -24.34 3.21 8.11
C VAL A 137 -24.23 4.51 8.92
N SER A 138 -23.01 4.95 9.24
CA SER A 138 -22.77 6.17 10.01
C SER A 138 -23.27 7.42 9.27
N GLY A 139 -24.14 8.18 9.94
CA GLY A 139 -24.73 9.43 9.42
C GLY A 139 -23.70 10.53 9.23
N ASP A 140 -22.62 10.53 10.02
CA ASP A 140 -21.57 11.56 9.98
C ASP A 140 -20.54 11.33 8.86
N THR A 141 -20.63 10.21 8.15
CA THR A 141 -19.68 9.84 7.10
C THR A 141 -20.05 10.45 5.76
N MET A 142 -19.08 11.12 5.12
CA MET A 142 -19.26 11.73 3.79
C MET A 142 -19.56 10.69 2.71
N ASP A 143 -20.34 11.06 1.71
CA ASP A 143 -20.78 10.15 0.63
C ASP A 143 -19.62 9.51 -0.14
N VAL A 144 -18.53 10.25 -0.38
CA VAL A 144 -17.33 9.72 -1.04
C VAL A 144 -16.70 8.57 -0.24
N VAL A 145 -16.70 8.67 1.09
CA VAL A 145 -16.18 7.60 1.96
C VAL A 145 -17.11 6.39 1.94
N LYS A 146 -18.44 6.62 1.88
CA LYS A 146 -19.42 5.54 1.74
C LYS A 146 -19.26 4.78 0.43
N GLN A 147 -19.03 5.49 -0.68
CA GLN A 147 -18.76 4.87 -1.98
C GLN A 147 -17.49 3.99 -1.93
N SER A 148 -16.40 4.51 -1.37
CA SER A 148 -15.15 3.74 -1.20
C SER A 148 -15.33 2.53 -0.27
N ALA A 149 -16.07 2.68 0.82
CA ALA A 149 -16.33 1.61 1.78
C ALA A 149 -17.20 0.49 1.16
N ALA A 150 -18.18 0.86 0.32
CA ALA A 150 -19.02 -0.12 -0.37
C ALA A 150 -18.19 -0.94 -1.36
N LEU A 151 -17.33 -0.30 -2.14
CA LEU A 151 -16.42 -0.99 -3.06
C LEU A 151 -15.44 -1.90 -2.30
N CYS A 152 -14.87 -1.40 -1.21
CA CYS A 152 -13.96 -2.16 -0.37
C CYS A 152 -14.60 -3.43 0.20
N LEU A 153 -15.86 -3.35 0.65
CA LEU A 153 -16.61 -4.52 1.12
C LEU A 153 -16.89 -5.52 0.00
N TYR A 154 -17.28 -5.02 -1.18
CA TYR A 154 -17.50 -5.87 -2.35
C TYR A 154 -16.22 -6.62 -2.72
N ASP A 155 -15.09 -5.94 -2.83
CA ASP A 155 -13.80 -6.56 -3.18
C ASP A 155 -13.35 -7.57 -2.12
N CYS A 156 -13.49 -7.26 -0.82
CA CYS A 156 -13.20 -8.21 0.26
C CYS A 156 -14.10 -9.45 0.22
N SER A 157 -15.37 -9.31 -0.22
CA SER A 157 -16.30 -10.44 -0.33
C SER A 157 -16.05 -11.32 -1.55
N GLU A 158 -15.52 -10.74 -2.64
CA GLU A 158 -15.23 -11.44 -3.91
C GLU A 158 -13.81 -12.05 -3.96
N HIS A 159 -12.85 -11.57 -3.16
CA HIS A 159 -11.48 -12.12 -3.12
C HIS A 159 -11.39 -13.62 -2.77
N PRO A 160 -12.15 -14.15 -1.78
CA PRO A 160 -12.26 -15.58 -1.56
C PRO A 160 -12.81 -16.31 -2.79
N ARG A 161 -13.73 -15.69 -3.54
CA ARG A 161 -14.34 -16.32 -4.72
C ARG A 161 -13.35 -16.45 -5.89
N LYS A 162 -12.55 -15.42 -6.17
CA LYS A 162 -11.52 -15.45 -7.23
C LYS A 162 -10.42 -16.48 -6.94
N SER A 163 -9.90 -16.50 -5.72
CA SER A 163 -8.87 -17.47 -5.31
C SER A 163 -9.39 -18.92 -5.37
N TYR A 164 -10.66 -19.16 -5.04
CA TYR A 164 -11.30 -20.46 -5.23
C TYR A 164 -11.53 -20.82 -6.71
N LEU A 165 -11.91 -19.86 -7.56
CA LEU A 165 -12.12 -20.09 -8.99
C LEU A 165 -10.80 -20.31 -9.74
N GLU A 166 -9.72 -19.61 -9.37
CA GLU A 166 -8.37 -19.83 -9.89
C GLU A 166 -7.78 -21.16 -9.42
N ALA A 167 -8.03 -21.55 -8.16
CA ALA A 167 -7.59 -22.85 -7.64
C ALA A 167 -8.40 -24.05 -8.20
N ASN A 168 -9.64 -23.84 -8.67
CA ASN A 168 -10.52 -24.91 -9.15
C ASN A 168 -10.86 -24.87 -10.64
N GLY A 169 -10.37 -23.89 -11.40
CA GLY A 169 -10.52 -23.81 -12.86
C GLY A 169 -11.98 -23.83 -13.36
N PRO A 170 -12.21 -23.84 -14.69
CA PRO A 170 -13.53 -23.59 -15.30
C PRO A 170 -14.59 -24.69 -15.07
N HIS A 171 -14.31 -25.74 -14.29
CA HIS A 171 -15.25 -26.83 -14.04
C HIS A 171 -16.46 -26.45 -13.18
N VAL A 172 -16.42 -25.31 -12.48
CA VAL A 172 -17.54 -24.87 -11.62
C VAL A 172 -18.55 -23.98 -12.35
N SER A 173 -18.29 -23.60 -13.62
CA SER A 173 -19.22 -22.77 -14.41
C SER A 173 -20.44 -23.54 -14.96
N SER A 174 -20.55 -24.85 -14.71
CA SER A 174 -21.65 -25.69 -15.21
C SER A 174 -22.75 -25.97 -14.17
N ILE A 175 -22.74 -25.29 -13.02
CA ILE A 175 -23.71 -25.55 -11.94
C ILE A 175 -24.36 -24.24 -11.46
N TYR A 176 -24.81 -23.39 -12.39
CA TYR A 176 -25.93 -22.46 -12.20
C TYR A 176 -26.56 -22.18 -13.56
#